data_AF-A0A7X7P6Y1-F1
#
_entry.id   AF-A0A7X7P6Y1-F1
#
_cell.length_a   1.000
_cell.length_b   1.000
_cell.length_c   1.000
_cell.angle_alpha   90.00
_cell.angle_beta   90.00
_cell.angle_gamma   90.00
#
_symmetry.space_group_name_H-M   'P 1'
#
loop_
_entity.id
_entity.type
_entity.pdbx_description
1 polymer ?
#
loop_
_entity_poly.entity_id
_entity_poly.type
_entity_poly.pdbx_seq_one_letter_code
_entity_poly.pdbx_strand_id
1 'polypeptide(L)'
;MSLFSKVFLLTQIGLQALVAFLNPNTEGLYTYAPQILPFIGVIPFLFFKKGRSSFIRGLYIFSIVSFAFLALDYTINGHIGIIQLAITFVPLFLLWLVYFVKWNYRHLKSKDSLGALGLASVSWVLYALAFPPLPLGVGALIFLVPWFIVLQKKKPSVALFATFWSGVIYNAINYYWIYNVMKVGPAGFILLGLFLLIAYFSAYNVLAAFVFIQAQKVKIKGHSILVWLFPFFYAGLEMTRTKGDFSFPWSHLGYALGNHLSLIQALSWIGIFGYTALIITSNILVTKAFTEKKYRYFIFTPVVIILCLWIQGTIVLSAKTAQPFYEDPSEKSPMIAMVQPSIPQTKKWSKAYFDSVTTKTWSIVDEFPTLHEVDLLVLAETAIPDILKRHPDQIRHIRKVASENGLNLIVGALDYDKIKREGKAPLFKLYNSAFLFYPDSHNKKNERYIKQHLVPFSERIPFDDVFPILNYVDFGEGDFTPGTETPVYKPFDWTPYICYEAIFGDQIRRAIRNGSRIMVNITNDGWFGKSTAPGQHLNLIRYRAIENGYPVARNANSGISVFIDQYGHLDQKTGLFEEKIIARKMPLRTRDTLYTHIGDVVEIGLLVFFAIYLLYILIPLILDKLRYRKNKKSER
;
A
#
# COMPACT_ATOMS: atom_id res chain seq x y z
N MET A 1 17.08 -37.17 -12.52
CA MET A 1 16.79 -37.23 -11.07
C MET A 1 17.54 -38.43 -10.52
N SER A 2 18.24 -38.32 -9.39
CA SER A 2 18.84 -39.51 -8.77
C SER A 2 17.74 -40.49 -8.36
N LEU A 3 18.06 -41.79 -8.30
CA LEU A 3 17.14 -42.83 -7.85
C LEU A 3 16.51 -42.46 -6.51
N PHE A 4 17.32 -41.97 -5.57
CA PHE A 4 16.88 -41.44 -4.28
C PHE A 4 15.79 -40.36 -4.39
N SER A 5 15.94 -39.38 -5.29
CA SER A 5 14.93 -38.33 -5.47
C SER A 5 13.63 -38.83 -6.09
N LYS A 6 13.70 -39.87 -6.94
CA LYS A 6 12.50 -40.51 -7.52
C LYS A 6 11.76 -41.31 -6.45
N VAL A 7 12.49 -42.13 -5.69
CA VAL A 7 11.93 -42.93 -4.60
C VAL A 7 11.32 -42.02 -3.55
N PHE A 8 12.06 -41.01 -3.07
CA PHE A 8 11.55 -40.03 -2.11
C PHE A 8 10.26 -39.34 -2.58
N LEU A 9 10.22 -38.88 -3.84
CA LEU A 9 9.03 -38.21 -4.38
C LEU A 9 7.83 -39.18 -4.49
N LEU A 10 8.05 -40.40 -5.00
CA LEU A 10 7.00 -41.42 -5.16
C LEU A 10 6.47 -41.88 -3.80
N THR A 11 7.35 -42.10 -2.82
CA THR A 11 6.95 -42.45 -1.45
C THR A 11 6.12 -41.35 -0.81
N GLN A 12 6.47 -40.08 -1.03
CA GLN A 12 5.72 -38.94 -0.48
C GLN A 12 4.37 -38.72 -1.17
N ILE A 13 4.30 -38.86 -2.50
CA ILE A 13 3.03 -38.83 -3.24
C ILE A 13 2.12 -39.96 -2.78
N GLY A 14 2.66 -41.18 -2.64
CA GLY A 14 1.92 -42.34 -2.14
C GLY A 14 1.39 -42.13 -0.72
N LEU A 15 2.20 -41.55 0.17
CA LEU A 15 1.79 -41.19 1.53
C LEU A 15 0.68 -40.13 1.55
N GLN A 16 0.76 -39.09 0.71
CA GLN A 16 -0.29 -38.08 0.61
C GLN A 16 -1.60 -38.66 0.06
N ALA A 17 -1.52 -39.49 -0.97
CA ALA A 17 -2.68 -40.19 -1.52
C ALA A 17 -3.31 -41.14 -0.49
N LEU A 18 -2.50 -41.86 0.28
CA LEU A 18 -2.96 -42.75 1.34
C LEU A 18 -3.66 -41.99 2.48
N VAL A 19 -3.11 -40.85 2.91
CA VAL A 19 -3.72 -40.01 3.95
C VAL A 19 -5.06 -39.43 3.48
N ALA A 20 -5.13 -38.95 2.22
CA ALA A 20 -6.37 -38.46 1.62
C ALA A 20 -7.43 -39.58 1.51
N PHE A 21 -7.02 -40.81 1.20
CA PHE A 21 -7.91 -41.96 1.10
C PHE A 21 -8.44 -42.45 2.46
N LEU A 22 -7.61 -42.41 3.50
CA LEU A 22 -7.94 -43.00 4.81
C LEU A 22 -8.83 -42.11 5.70
N ASN A 23 -8.86 -40.78 5.51
CA ASN A 23 -9.62 -39.87 6.40
C ASN A 23 -10.31 -38.72 5.65
N PRO A 24 -11.27 -39.01 4.73
CA PRO A 24 -11.89 -37.98 3.90
C PRO A 24 -12.83 -37.00 4.64
N ASN A 25 -13.25 -37.29 5.89
CA ASN A 25 -14.33 -36.56 6.57
C ASN A 25 -13.96 -36.00 7.97
N THR A 26 -12.68 -35.81 8.30
CA THR A 26 -12.27 -35.28 9.63
C THR A 26 -11.71 -33.85 9.52
N GLU A 27 -12.32 -32.91 10.24
CA GLU A 27 -11.84 -31.53 10.33
C GLU A 27 -10.59 -31.43 11.23
N GLY A 28 -9.47 -30.94 10.67
CA GLY A 28 -8.33 -30.44 11.46
C GLY A 28 -7.14 -31.40 11.64
N LEU A 29 -5.94 -30.80 11.66
CA LEU A 29 -4.61 -31.34 12.02
C LEU A 29 -4.35 -32.82 11.66
N TYR A 30 -4.22 -33.14 10.37
CA TYR A 30 -3.53 -34.35 9.95
C TYR A 30 -2.05 -34.27 10.37
N THR A 31 -1.71 -34.91 11.49
CA THR A 31 -0.31 -35.27 11.79
C THR A 31 -0.18 -36.77 11.57
N TYR A 32 0.32 -37.18 10.41
CA TYR A 32 0.86 -38.53 10.27
C TYR A 32 2.39 -38.42 10.44
N ALA A 33 2.99 -39.16 11.37
CA ALA A 33 4.45 -39.13 11.61
C ALA A 33 5.31 -39.25 10.33
N PRO A 34 4.92 -40.03 9.29
CA PRO A 34 5.61 -40.08 8.01
C PRO A 34 5.62 -38.77 7.20
N GLN A 35 4.68 -37.85 7.44
CA GLN A 35 4.65 -36.54 6.77
C GLN A 35 5.79 -35.61 7.23
N ILE A 36 6.47 -35.92 8.35
CA ILE A 36 7.64 -35.17 8.85
C ILE A 36 8.96 -35.67 8.20
N LEU A 37 8.94 -36.83 7.53
CA LEU A 37 10.12 -37.40 6.86
C LEU A 37 10.79 -36.46 5.83
N PRO A 38 10.05 -35.62 5.08
CA PRO A 38 10.66 -34.58 4.24
C PRO A 38 11.52 -33.61 5.04
N PHE A 39 11.05 -33.19 6.21
CA PHE A 39 11.76 -32.26 7.10
C PHE A 39 13.09 -32.84 7.56
N ILE A 40 13.09 -34.08 8.03
CA ILE A 40 14.28 -34.81 8.49
C ILE A 40 15.24 -35.04 7.32
N GLY A 41 14.69 -35.39 6.15
CA GLY A 41 15.46 -35.63 4.93
C GLY A 41 16.19 -34.39 4.40
N VAL A 42 15.73 -33.17 4.70
CA VAL A 42 16.37 -31.90 4.26
C VAL A 42 17.66 -31.63 5.01
N ILE A 43 17.73 -31.99 6.30
CA ILE A 43 18.79 -31.56 7.23
C ILE A 43 20.20 -31.90 6.70
N PRO A 44 20.52 -33.14 6.25
CA PRO A 44 21.85 -33.45 5.73
C PRO A 44 22.21 -32.62 4.48
N PHE A 45 21.25 -32.37 3.59
CA PHE A 45 21.51 -31.66 2.33
C PHE A 45 21.66 -30.14 2.51
N LEU A 46 21.29 -29.57 3.66
CA LEU A 46 21.62 -28.18 4.02
C LEU A 46 23.15 -27.98 4.15
N PHE A 47 23.88 -29.04 4.50
CA PHE A 47 25.32 -29.00 4.77
C PHE A 47 26.16 -29.67 3.67
N PHE A 48 25.76 -30.85 3.16
CA PHE A 48 26.55 -31.58 2.16
C PHE A 48 26.32 -31.15 0.69
N LYS A 49 27.39 -31.04 -0.11
CA LYS A 49 27.35 -30.63 -1.54
C LYS A 49 26.91 -31.75 -2.49
N LYS A 50 27.26 -33.01 -2.19
CA LYS A 50 26.98 -34.18 -3.06
C LYS A 50 25.47 -34.47 -3.06
N GLY A 51 24.85 -34.65 -4.23
CA GLY A 51 23.41 -34.93 -4.36
C GLY A 51 22.46 -33.73 -4.19
N ARG A 52 22.94 -32.58 -3.68
CA ARG A 52 22.12 -31.39 -3.36
C ARG A 52 21.24 -30.91 -4.53
N SER A 53 21.74 -30.89 -5.77
CA SER A 53 20.94 -30.37 -6.90
C SER A 53 19.72 -31.24 -7.24
N SER A 54 19.84 -32.56 -7.11
CA SER A 54 18.74 -33.50 -7.32
C SER A 54 17.72 -33.39 -6.19
N PHE A 55 18.20 -33.23 -4.96
CA PHE A 55 17.37 -33.03 -3.77
C PHE A 55 16.55 -31.73 -3.85
N ILE A 56 17.18 -30.59 -4.16
CA ILE A 56 16.48 -29.30 -4.32
C ILE A 56 15.34 -29.42 -5.34
N ARG A 57 15.58 -30.08 -6.48
CA ARG A 57 14.52 -30.30 -7.48
C ARG A 57 13.40 -31.16 -6.92
N GLY A 58 13.73 -32.24 -6.21
CA GLY A 58 12.74 -33.07 -5.52
C GLY A 58 11.91 -32.26 -4.51
N LEU A 59 12.55 -31.37 -3.75
CA LEU A 59 11.88 -30.51 -2.77
C LEU A 59 10.92 -29.51 -3.43
N TYR A 60 11.33 -28.86 -4.53
CA TYR A 60 10.43 -27.99 -5.29
C TYR A 60 9.25 -28.75 -5.89
N ILE A 61 9.50 -29.91 -6.49
CA ILE A 61 8.43 -30.74 -7.07
C ILE A 61 7.48 -31.19 -5.97
N PHE A 62 7.99 -31.69 -4.85
CA PHE A 62 7.19 -32.05 -3.67
C PHE A 62 6.33 -30.87 -3.24
N SER A 63 6.93 -29.68 -3.06
CA SER A 63 6.18 -28.53 -2.58
C SER A 63 5.09 -28.09 -3.54
N ILE A 64 5.35 -28.11 -4.86
CA ILE A 64 4.35 -27.80 -5.90
C ILE A 64 3.23 -28.83 -5.90
N VAL A 65 3.57 -30.12 -5.85
CA VAL A 65 2.60 -31.21 -5.87
C VAL A 65 1.76 -31.19 -4.59
N SER A 66 2.39 -31.08 -3.42
CA SER A 66 1.70 -30.97 -2.13
C SER A 66 0.82 -29.74 -2.05
N PHE A 67 1.26 -28.61 -2.60
CA PHE A 67 0.41 -27.42 -2.70
C PHE A 67 -0.79 -27.64 -3.62
N ALA A 68 -0.63 -28.34 -4.75
CA ALA A 68 -1.74 -28.69 -5.63
C ALA A 68 -2.74 -29.64 -4.95
N PHE A 69 -2.27 -30.63 -4.19
CA PHE A 69 -3.14 -31.50 -3.38
C PHE A 69 -3.86 -30.71 -2.27
N LEU A 70 -3.17 -29.80 -1.58
CA LEU A 70 -3.77 -28.90 -0.59
C LEU A 70 -4.87 -28.03 -1.21
N ALA A 71 -4.61 -27.45 -2.39
CA ALA A 71 -5.60 -26.65 -3.11
C ALA A 71 -6.80 -27.48 -3.57
N LEU A 72 -6.56 -28.73 -4.02
CA LEU A 72 -7.62 -29.64 -4.44
C LEU A 72 -8.49 -30.10 -3.25
N ASP A 73 -7.86 -30.52 -2.16
CA ASP A 73 -8.53 -30.89 -0.91
C ASP A 73 -9.37 -29.74 -0.36
N TYR A 74 -8.83 -28.52 -0.38
CA TYR A 74 -9.58 -27.32 -0.04
C TYR A 74 -10.81 -27.12 -0.93
N THR A 75 -10.65 -27.27 -2.25
CA THR A 75 -11.72 -27.04 -3.23
C THR A 75 -12.85 -28.06 -3.07
N ILE A 76 -12.53 -29.30 -2.71
CA ILE A 76 -13.50 -30.40 -2.57
C ILE A 76 -14.14 -30.39 -1.18
N ASN A 77 -13.33 -30.24 -0.13
CA ASN A 77 -13.74 -30.48 1.26
C ASN A 77 -13.86 -29.20 2.10
N GLY A 78 -13.42 -28.04 1.61
CA GLY A 78 -13.55 -26.74 2.29
C GLY A 78 -12.55 -26.49 3.42
N HIS A 79 -11.55 -27.36 3.61
CA HIS A 79 -10.61 -27.30 4.72
C HIS A 79 -9.16 -27.53 4.26
N ILE A 80 -8.19 -26.98 4.99
CA ILE A 80 -6.76 -27.29 4.85
C ILE A 80 -6.14 -27.53 6.23
N GLY A 81 -5.36 -28.60 6.38
CA GLY A 81 -4.55 -28.84 7.57
C GLY A 81 -3.34 -27.91 7.68
N ILE A 82 -3.27 -27.09 8.75
CA ILE A 82 -2.13 -26.19 9.05
C ILE A 82 -0.77 -26.93 9.07
N ILE A 83 -0.74 -28.14 9.62
CA ILE A 83 0.46 -28.99 9.64
C ILE A 83 0.94 -29.30 8.23
N GLN A 84 0.02 -29.64 7.32
CA GLN A 84 0.36 -30.02 5.96
C GLN A 84 0.88 -28.83 5.16
N LEU A 85 0.38 -27.63 5.45
CA LEU A 85 0.93 -26.38 4.95
C LEU A 85 2.36 -26.13 5.50
N ALA A 86 2.57 -26.33 6.80
CA ALA A 86 3.89 -26.21 7.42
C ALA A 86 4.91 -27.20 6.85
N ILE A 87 4.51 -28.46 6.65
CA ILE A 87 5.35 -29.51 6.05
C ILE A 87 5.69 -29.21 4.59
N THR A 88 4.80 -28.54 3.87
CA THR A 88 5.03 -28.14 2.47
C THR A 88 6.04 -27.00 2.38
N PHE A 89 5.90 -25.96 3.21
CA PHE A 89 6.65 -24.72 3.01
C PHE A 89 7.85 -24.53 3.93
N VAL A 90 7.84 -25.07 5.16
CA VAL A 90 8.96 -24.84 6.09
C VAL A 90 10.27 -25.47 5.60
N PRO A 91 10.30 -26.67 4.97
CA PRO A 91 11.52 -27.19 4.34
C PRO A 91 12.11 -26.26 3.28
N LEU A 92 11.27 -25.68 2.42
CA LEU A 92 11.70 -24.68 1.45
C LEU A 92 12.24 -23.45 2.16
N PHE A 93 11.50 -22.93 3.14
CA PHE A 93 11.91 -21.77 3.92
C PHE A 93 13.28 -21.98 4.57
N LEU A 94 13.53 -23.12 5.23
CA LEU A 94 14.83 -23.45 5.83
C LEU A 94 15.95 -23.54 4.79
N LEU A 95 15.68 -24.14 3.62
CA LEU A 95 16.65 -24.17 2.52
C LEU A 95 16.99 -22.77 2.01
N TRP A 96 15.97 -21.93 1.81
CA TRP A 96 16.13 -20.54 1.40
C TRP A 96 16.88 -19.72 2.45
N LEU A 97 16.59 -19.93 3.73
CA LEU A 97 17.29 -19.31 4.85
C LEU A 97 18.78 -19.67 4.83
N VAL A 98 19.13 -20.94 4.63
CA VAL A 98 20.53 -21.37 4.51
C VAL A 98 21.21 -20.73 3.29
N TYR A 99 20.53 -20.61 2.15
CA TYR A 99 21.09 -19.91 1.00
C TYR A 99 21.25 -18.42 1.21
N PHE A 100 20.28 -17.81 1.88
CA PHE A 100 20.33 -16.41 2.25
C PHE A 100 21.52 -16.15 3.19
N VAL A 101 21.70 -16.96 4.24
CA VAL A 101 22.86 -16.86 5.15
C VAL A 101 24.18 -17.05 4.41
N LYS A 102 24.30 -18.09 3.56
CA LYS A 102 25.52 -18.32 2.77
C LYS A 102 25.80 -17.19 1.77
N TRP A 103 24.76 -16.63 1.17
CA TRP A 103 24.87 -15.50 0.25
C TRP A 103 25.36 -14.25 1.00
N ASN A 104 24.78 -13.95 2.16
CA ASN A 104 25.22 -12.85 3.02
C ASN A 104 26.67 -13.01 3.48
N TYR A 105 27.02 -14.18 4.02
CA TYR A 105 28.38 -14.46 4.50
C TYR A 105 29.46 -14.22 3.42
N ARG A 106 29.19 -14.64 2.17
CA ARG A 106 30.13 -14.43 1.05
C ARG A 106 30.34 -12.96 0.73
N HIS A 107 29.26 -12.15 0.77
CA HIS A 107 29.34 -10.73 0.45
C HIS A 107 29.92 -9.93 1.61
N LEU A 108 29.58 -10.26 2.86
CA LEU A 108 30.14 -9.58 4.05
C LEU A 108 31.67 -9.74 4.16
N LYS A 109 32.25 -10.81 3.62
CA LYS A 109 33.72 -10.98 3.53
C LYS A 109 34.38 -10.18 2.40
N SER A 110 33.61 -9.63 1.47
CA SER A 110 34.13 -8.95 0.29
C SER A 110 34.16 -7.44 0.51
N LYS A 111 35.37 -6.84 0.49
CA LYS A 111 35.54 -5.37 0.54
C LYS A 111 34.74 -4.66 -0.56
N ASP A 112 34.65 -5.25 -1.74
CA ASP A 112 33.87 -4.69 -2.86
C ASP A 112 32.38 -4.64 -2.54
N SER A 113 31.85 -5.66 -1.85
CA SER A 113 30.46 -5.71 -1.44
C SER A 113 30.14 -4.76 -0.29
N LEU A 114 31.06 -4.60 0.66
CA LEU A 114 30.92 -3.60 1.73
C LEU A 114 30.95 -2.17 1.18
N GLY A 115 31.87 -1.87 0.25
CA GLY A 115 31.91 -0.56 -0.42
C GLY A 115 30.65 -0.27 -1.24
N ALA A 116 30.14 -1.26 -1.97
CA ALA A 116 28.87 -1.14 -2.69
C ALA A 116 27.67 -0.94 -1.75
N LEU A 117 27.63 -1.68 -0.64
CA LEU A 117 26.60 -1.53 0.39
C LEU A 117 26.65 -0.14 1.02
N GLY A 118 27.83 0.39 1.34
CA GLY A 118 27.99 1.75 1.86
C GLY A 118 27.40 2.80 0.93
N LEU A 119 27.80 2.81 -0.35
CA LEU A 119 27.27 3.76 -1.35
C LEU A 119 25.76 3.63 -1.56
N ALA A 120 25.25 2.40 -1.68
CA ALA A 120 23.82 2.17 -1.83
C ALA A 120 23.04 2.60 -0.58
N SER A 121 23.59 2.37 0.61
CA SER A 121 22.98 2.79 1.88
C SER A 121 22.93 4.31 2.00
N VAL A 122 23.99 5.03 1.63
CA VAL A 122 23.95 6.51 1.58
C VAL A 122 22.81 6.98 0.68
N SER A 123 22.67 6.38 -0.50
CA SER A 123 21.61 6.74 -1.44
C SER A 123 20.20 6.56 -0.85
N TRP A 124 19.94 5.36 -0.36
CA TRP A 124 18.62 4.95 0.09
C TRP A 124 18.25 5.54 1.46
N VAL A 125 19.21 5.79 2.34
CA VAL A 125 18.97 6.53 3.60
C VAL A 125 18.62 7.99 3.31
N LEU A 126 19.41 8.69 2.50
CA LEU A 126 19.11 10.08 2.13
C LEU A 126 17.75 10.17 1.43
N TYR A 127 17.41 9.20 0.58
CA TYR A 127 16.10 9.14 -0.04
C TYR A 127 14.96 8.90 0.96
N ALA A 128 15.14 8.01 1.95
CA ALA A 128 14.14 7.83 3.01
C ALA A 128 13.89 9.14 3.78
N LEU A 129 14.95 9.93 4.00
CA LEU A 129 14.88 11.23 4.64
C LEU A 129 14.37 12.35 3.73
N ALA A 130 14.11 12.08 2.46
CA ALA A 130 13.56 13.06 1.51
C ALA A 130 12.03 13.19 1.61
N PHE A 131 11.34 12.21 2.21
CA PHE A 131 9.90 12.28 2.37
C PHE A 131 9.49 13.34 3.41
N PRO A 132 8.42 14.13 3.14
CA PRO A 132 7.80 14.97 4.15
C PRO A 132 7.49 14.18 5.44
N PRO A 133 7.71 14.77 6.63
CA PRO A 133 7.94 16.20 6.88
C PRO A 133 9.42 16.65 6.82
N LEU A 134 10.35 15.77 6.44
CA LEU A 134 11.78 16.11 6.43
C LEU A 134 12.14 17.00 5.23
N PRO A 135 13.10 17.94 5.35
CA PRO A 135 13.31 19.00 4.37
C PRO A 135 14.08 18.58 3.10
N LEU A 136 14.54 17.33 2.99
CA LEU A 136 15.48 16.91 1.95
C LEU A 136 14.83 16.59 0.58
N GLY A 137 13.54 16.91 0.39
CA GLY A 137 12.75 16.53 -0.77
C GLY A 137 13.42 16.82 -2.12
N VAL A 138 13.94 18.03 -2.32
CA VAL A 138 14.60 18.44 -3.57
C VAL A 138 15.84 17.59 -3.89
N GLY A 139 16.53 17.11 -2.86
CA GLY A 139 17.70 16.24 -2.99
C GLY A 139 17.38 14.86 -3.60
N ALA A 140 16.11 14.45 -3.63
CA ALA A 140 15.67 13.21 -4.28
C ALA A 140 16.16 13.08 -5.74
N LEU A 141 16.32 14.22 -6.44
CA LEU A 141 16.81 14.28 -7.82
C LEU A 141 18.27 13.83 -7.99
N ILE A 142 19.04 13.69 -6.90
CA ILE A 142 20.45 13.26 -6.92
C ILE A 142 20.79 12.13 -5.94
N PHE A 143 19.94 11.86 -4.95
CA PHE A 143 20.26 10.89 -3.89
C PHE A 143 20.44 9.46 -4.38
N LEU A 144 19.85 9.05 -5.50
CA LEU A 144 20.02 7.70 -6.06
C LEU A 144 21.26 7.56 -6.97
N VAL A 145 22.02 8.64 -7.21
CA VAL A 145 23.23 8.60 -8.06
C VAL A 145 24.25 7.55 -7.58
N PRO A 146 24.65 7.47 -6.30
CA PRO A 146 25.60 6.44 -5.86
C PRO A 146 25.07 5.02 -6.05
N TRP A 147 23.76 4.80 -5.88
CA TRP A 147 23.12 3.51 -6.16
C TRP A 147 23.23 3.14 -7.65
N PHE A 148 22.91 4.06 -8.56
CA PHE A 148 23.08 3.83 -10.00
C PHE A 148 24.55 3.61 -10.40
N ILE A 149 25.52 4.27 -9.75
CA ILE A 149 26.96 3.98 -9.94
C ILE A 149 27.26 2.53 -9.54
N VAL A 150 26.73 2.05 -8.41
CA VAL A 150 26.86 0.64 -7.98
C VAL A 150 26.27 -0.29 -9.04
N LEU A 151 25.08 0.01 -9.57
CA LEU A 151 24.44 -0.81 -10.61
C LEU A 151 25.20 -0.83 -11.96
N GLN A 152 25.97 0.22 -12.28
CA GLN A 152 26.75 0.31 -13.52
C GLN A 152 28.14 -0.33 -13.39
N LYS A 153 28.80 -0.18 -12.24
CA LYS A 153 30.24 -0.48 -12.09
C LYS A 153 30.52 -1.80 -11.36
N LYS A 154 29.58 -2.30 -10.55
CA LYS A 154 29.80 -3.50 -9.72
C LYS A 154 29.24 -4.76 -10.40
N LYS A 155 29.74 -5.92 -9.95
CA LYS A 155 29.21 -7.22 -10.41
C LYS A 155 27.74 -7.34 -10.01
N PRO A 156 26.87 -7.99 -10.83
CA PRO A 156 25.45 -8.08 -10.54
C PRO A 156 25.11 -8.64 -9.15
N SER A 157 25.82 -9.68 -8.69
CA SER A 157 25.57 -10.24 -7.35
C SER A 157 25.87 -9.25 -6.22
N VAL A 158 26.92 -8.44 -6.38
CA VAL A 158 27.35 -7.41 -5.43
C VAL A 158 26.34 -6.27 -5.41
N ALA A 159 25.91 -5.80 -6.58
CA ALA A 159 24.92 -4.73 -6.71
C ALA A 159 23.55 -5.13 -6.14
N LEU A 160 23.10 -6.37 -6.38
CA LEU A 160 21.85 -6.89 -5.81
C LEU A 160 21.94 -7.08 -4.29
N PHE A 161 23.10 -7.53 -3.78
CA PHE A 161 23.35 -7.59 -2.34
C PHE A 161 23.27 -6.22 -1.67
N ALA A 162 23.99 -5.24 -2.23
CA ALA A 162 23.96 -3.87 -1.74
C ALA A 162 22.54 -3.28 -1.80
N THR A 163 21.82 -3.50 -2.91
CA THR A 163 20.45 -2.98 -3.10
C THR A 163 19.46 -3.61 -2.12
N PHE A 164 19.55 -4.92 -1.87
CA PHE A 164 18.64 -5.58 -0.93
C PHE A 164 18.74 -4.96 0.47
N TRP A 165 19.95 -4.89 1.03
CA TRP A 165 20.13 -4.39 2.40
C TRP A 165 19.95 -2.88 2.55
N SER A 166 20.39 -2.10 1.57
CA SER A 166 20.09 -0.65 1.56
C SER A 166 18.60 -0.38 1.37
N GLY A 167 17.90 -1.20 0.57
CA GLY A 167 16.44 -1.19 0.46
C GLY A 167 15.76 -1.56 1.77
N VAL A 168 16.29 -2.54 2.52
CA VAL A 168 15.78 -2.88 3.87
C VAL A 168 15.91 -1.69 4.81
N ILE A 169 17.04 -0.98 4.79
CA ILE A 169 17.22 0.23 5.61
C ILE A 169 16.20 1.32 5.20
N TYR A 170 16.05 1.59 3.90
CA TYR A 170 15.08 2.57 3.39
C TYR A 170 13.64 2.25 3.80
N ASN A 171 13.22 1.01 3.59
CA ASN A 171 11.86 0.57 3.91
C ASN A 171 11.64 0.51 5.43
N ALA A 172 12.66 0.17 6.23
CA ALA A 172 12.58 0.24 7.68
C ALA A 172 12.36 1.69 8.18
N ILE A 173 13.10 2.67 7.63
CA ILE A 173 12.91 4.09 7.97
C ILE A 173 11.51 4.57 7.58
N ASN A 174 10.99 4.15 6.43
CA ASN A 174 9.69 4.61 5.96
C ASN A 174 8.49 3.91 6.61
N TYR A 175 8.66 2.69 7.10
CA TYR A 175 7.56 1.83 7.58
C TYR A 175 7.71 1.33 9.02
N TYR A 176 8.68 1.84 9.80
CA TYR A 176 8.84 1.45 11.21
C TYR A 176 7.54 1.60 12.03
N TRP A 177 6.71 2.59 11.67
CA TRP A 177 5.46 2.90 12.34
C TRP A 177 4.41 1.78 12.22
N ILE A 178 4.56 0.84 11.27
CA ILE A 178 3.68 -0.34 11.16
C ILE A 178 3.74 -1.19 12.44
N TYR A 179 4.86 -1.17 13.16
CA TYR A 179 4.97 -1.77 14.49
C TYR A 179 3.88 -1.27 15.46
N ASN A 180 3.48 0.01 15.38
CA ASN A 180 2.42 0.57 16.25
C ASN A 180 1.04 0.02 15.91
N VAL A 181 0.79 -0.29 14.64
CA VAL A 181 -0.47 -0.86 14.16
C VAL A 181 -0.59 -2.32 14.61
N MET A 182 0.51 -3.07 14.56
CA MET A 182 0.54 -4.50 14.83
C MET A 182 0.59 -4.89 16.32
N LYS A 183 0.35 -3.98 17.28
CA LYS A 183 0.40 -4.26 18.75
C LYS A 183 -0.75 -5.13 19.27
N VAL A 184 -1.16 -6.14 18.52
CA VAL A 184 -2.32 -7.01 18.78
C VAL A 184 -1.94 -8.48 19.00
N GLY A 185 -0.65 -8.83 18.90
CA GLY A 185 -0.16 -10.22 19.06
C GLY A 185 1.19 -10.34 19.76
N PRO A 186 1.78 -11.56 19.83
CA PRO A 186 3.08 -11.76 20.47
C PRO A 186 4.21 -11.04 19.72
N ALA A 187 5.07 -10.35 20.47
CA ALA A 187 6.11 -9.47 19.91
C ALA A 187 7.02 -10.14 18.87
N GLY A 188 7.38 -11.42 19.07
CA GLY A 188 8.22 -12.17 18.14
C GLY A 188 7.59 -12.36 16.75
N PHE A 189 6.30 -12.68 16.69
CA PHE A 189 5.57 -12.84 15.42
C PHE A 189 5.39 -11.50 14.70
N ILE A 190 5.11 -10.42 15.45
CA ILE A 190 5.00 -9.06 14.90
C ILE A 190 6.32 -8.63 14.28
N LEU A 191 7.44 -8.82 14.98
CA LEU A 191 8.77 -8.46 14.47
C LEU A 191 9.13 -9.25 13.22
N LEU A 192 8.81 -10.55 13.20
CA LEU A 192 9.02 -11.39 12.01
C LEU A 192 8.15 -10.91 10.84
N GLY A 193 6.85 -10.65 11.06
CA GLY A 193 5.94 -10.15 10.04
C GLY A 193 6.38 -8.80 9.47
N LEU A 194 6.78 -7.88 10.34
CA LEU A 194 7.31 -6.57 9.94
C LEU A 194 8.61 -6.72 9.12
N PHE A 195 9.52 -7.59 9.53
CA PHE A 195 10.73 -7.87 8.77
C PHE A 195 10.41 -8.44 7.38
N LEU A 196 9.47 -9.39 7.29
CA LEU A 196 9.03 -9.96 6.01
C LEU A 196 8.38 -8.92 5.10
N LEU A 197 7.57 -8.02 5.67
CA LEU A 197 6.97 -6.91 4.94
C LEU A 197 8.02 -5.93 4.40
N ILE A 198 9.00 -5.55 5.22
CA ILE A 198 10.13 -4.71 4.81
C ILE A 198 10.96 -5.41 3.72
N ALA A 199 11.20 -6.73 3.86
CA ALA A 199 11.90 -7.52 2.87
C ALA A 199 11.10 -7.61 1.55
N TYR A 200 9.78 -7.73 1.63
CA TYR A 200 8.88 -7.71 0.48
C TYR A 200 8.99 -6.38 -0.28
N PHE A 201 8.89 -5.23 0.40
CA PHE A 201 9.10 -3.94 -0.26
C PHE A 201 10.51 -3.78 -0.83
N SER A 202 11.52 -4.30 -0.13
CA SER A 202 12.90 -4.29 -0.61
C SER A 202 13.10 -5.14 -1.86
N ALA A 203 12.26 -6.15 -2.09
CA ALA A 203 12.27 -6.94 -3.32
C ALA A 203 11.91 -6.10 -4.56
N TYR A 204 11.10 -5.04 -4.43
CA TYR A 204 10.84 -4.09 -5.51
C TYR A 204 12.11 -3.33 -5.90
N ASN A 205 12.89 -2.85 -4.90
CA ASN A 205 14.18 -2.20 -5.16
C ASN A 205 15.15 -3.16 -5.87
N VAL A 206 15.18 -4.43 -5.45
CA VAL A 206 16.02 -5.48 -6.06
C VAL A 206 15.57 -5.81 -7.48
N LEU A 207 14.26 -5.88 -7.74
CA LEU A 207 13.72 -6.09 -9.08
C LEU A 207 14.11 -4.95 -10.01
N ALA A 208 13.96 -3.70 -9.55
CA ALA A 208 14.42 -2.51 -10.27
C ALA A 208 15.92 -2.58 -10.60
N ALA A 209 16.76 -2.90 -9.61
CA ALA A 209 18.20 -3.07 -9.81
C ALA A 209 18.54 -4.17 -10.81
N PHE A 210 17.92 -5.35 -10.67
CA PHE A 210 18.11 -6.47 -11.58
C PHE A 210 17.77 -6.07 -13.01
N VAL A 211 16.59 -5.48 -13.21
CA VAL A 211 16.10 -5.06 -14.51
C VAL A 211 17.02 -3.99 -15.13
N PHE A 212 17.46 -3.00 -14.35
CA PHE A 212 18.41 -1.99 -14.82
C PHE A 212 19.75 -2.60 -15.25
N ILE A 213 20.29 -3.55 -14.47
CA ILE A 213 21.53 -4.27 -14.80
C ILE A 213 21.38 -5.05 -16.13
N GLN A 214 20.23 -5.67 -16.38
CA GLN A 214 20.02 -6.38 -17.65
C GLN A 214 19.78 -5.41 -18.81
N ALA A 215 19.03 -4.32 -18.59
CA ALA A 215 18.77 -3.29 -19.60
C ALA A 215 20.06 -2.68 -20.16
N GLN A 216 21.11 -2.55 -19.35
CA GLN A 216 22.43 -2.10 -19.81
C GLN A 216 23.10 -3.05 -20.80
N LYS A 217 22.85 -4.36 -20.68
CA LYS A 217 23.46 -5.41 -21.51
C LYS A 217 22.75 -5.59 -22.84
N VAL A 218 21.45 -5.34 -22.89
CA VAL A 218 20.67 -5.44 -24.12
C VAL A 218 21.00 -4.25 -25.04
N LYS A 219 21.49 -4.55 -26.24
CA LYS A 219 21.83 -3.57 -27.27
C LYS A 219 20.85 -3.69 -28.43
N ILE A 220 20.11 -2.62 -28.72
CA ILE A 220 19.23 -2.50 -29.87
C ILE A 220 19.91 -1.54 -30.84
N LYS A 221 20.27 -2.02 -32.04
CA LYS A 221 21.07 -1.25 -33.02
C LYS A 221 22.33 -0.62 -32.39
N GLY A 222 23.03 -1.37 -31.54
CA GLY A 222 24.23 -0.91 -30.82
C GLY A 222 23.99 -0.02 -29.59
N HIS A 223 22.75 0.42 -29.34
CA HIS A 223 22.42 1.36 -28.26
C HIS A 223 21.68 0.67 -27.11
N SER A 224 21.94 1.07 -25.86
CA SER A 224 21.21 0.61 -24.67
C SER A 224 19.91 1.39 -24.46
N ILE A 225 19.00 1.33 -25.44
CA ILE A 225 17.75 2.10 -25.45
C ILE A 225 16.91 1.87 -24.19
N LEU A 226 16.90 0.63 -23.68
CA LEU A 226 16.14 0.26 -22.48
C LEU A 226 16.53 1.08 -21.23
N VAL A 227 17.81 1.46 -21.10
CA VAL A 227 18.26 2.30 -19.97
C VAL A 227 17.55 3.66 -19.95
N TRP A 228 17.26 4.23 -21.12
CA TRP A 228 16.56 5.50 -21.25
C TRP A 228 15.05 5.40 -21.02
N LEU A 229 14.49 4.21 -21.24
CA LEU A 229 13.07 3.92 -20.96
C LEU A 229 12.83 3.39 -19.54
N PHE A 230 13.89 3.12 -18.79
CA PHE A 230 13.82 2.64 -17.42
C PHE A 230 12.99 3.52 -16.45
N PRO A 231 12.97 4.86 -16.56
CA PRO A 231 12.09 5.69 -15.72
C PRO A 231 10.61 5.29 -15.79
N PHE A 232 10.10 4.96 -16.98
CA PHE A 232 8.72 4.50 -17.17
C PHE A 232 8.52 3.07 -16.65
N PHE A 233 9.54 2.21 -16.78
CA PHE A 233 9.52 0.89 -16.14
C PHE A 233 9.42 1.02 -14.62
N TYR A 234 10.18 1.92 -14.00
CA TYR A 234 10.16 2.12 -12.55
C TYR A 234 8.82 2.70 -12.10
N ALA A 235 8.27 3.67 -12.84
CA ALA A 235 6.92 4.19 -12.61
C ALA A 235 5.86 3.08 -12.71
N GLY A 236 5.95 2.19 -13.70
CA GLY A 236 5.08 1.02 -13.80
C GLY A 236 5.26 0.01 -12.67
N LEU A 237 6.49 -0.19 -12.19
CA LEU A 237 6.77 -1.02 -11.01
C LEU A 237 6.17 -0.43 -9.72
N GLU A 238 6.15 0.89 -9.58
CA GLU A 238 5.43 1.54 -8.49
C GLU A 238 3.92 1.42 -8.67
N MET A 239 3.43 1.56 -9.91
CA MET A 239 2.02 1.41 -10.24
C MET A 239 1.47 0.03 -9.87
N THR A 240 2.25 -1.05 -9.99
CA THR A 240 1.79 -2.39 -9.54
C THR A 240 1.47 -2.43 -8.05
N ARG A 241 2.09 -1.56 -7.23
CA ARG A 241 1.80 -1.48 -5.79
C ARG A 241 0.46 -0.80 -5.49
N THR A 242 -0.26 -0.31 -6.49
CA THR A 242 -1.59 0.29 -6.31
C THR A 242 -2.74 -0.69 -6.56
N LYS A 243 -2.44 -1.90 -7.05
CA LYS A 243 -3.43 -2.89 -7.50
C LYS A 243 -3.36 -4.18 -6.68
N GLY A 244 -4.51 -4.86 -6.60
CA GLY A 244 -4.69 -6.12 -5.88
C GLY A 244 -4.76 -5.98 -4.36
N ASP A 245 -4.93 -7.12 -3.69
CA ASP A 245 -5.19 -7.21 -2.25
C ASP A 245 -4.01 -6.76 -1.39
N PHE A 246 -2.80 -6.66 -1.96
CA PHE A 246 -1.61 -6.11 -1.32
C PHE A 246 -1.33 -4.65 -1.72
N SER A 247 -2.32 -3.95 -2.28
CA SER A 247 -2.15 -2.56 -2.70
C SER A 247 -1.68 -1.70 -1.51
N PHE A 248 -0.54 -1.03 -1.69
CA PHE A 248 0.13 -0.16 -0.72
C PHE A 248 0.91 1.00 -1.38
N PRO A 249 0.21 2.06 -1.84
CA PRO A 249 0.78 3.19 -2.58
C PRO A 249 1.34 4.30 -1.67
N TRP A 250 2.10 3.93 -0.63
CA TRP A 250 2.52 4.87 0.42
C TRP A 250 3.83 5.63 0.09
N SER A 251 4.95 4.93 -0.08
CA SER A 251 6.27 5.56 -0.28
C SER A 251 6.75 5.45 -1.72
N HIS A 252 5.94 5.98 -2.65
CA HIS A 252 6.38 6.18 -4.04
C HIS A 252 7.42 7.30 -4.11
N LEU A 253 8.43 7.14 -4.97
CA LEU A 253 9.55 8.07 -5.08
C LEU A 253 9.08 9.51 -5.32
N GLY A 254 8.02 9.70 -6.12
CA GLY A 254 7.46 11.01 -6.45
C GLY A 254 6.96 11.84 -5.26
N TYR A 255 6.67 11.23 -4.10
CA TYR A 255 6.14 11.97 -2.94
C TYR A 255 7.20 12.79 -2.19
N ALA A 256 8.48 12.70 -2.58
CA ALA A 256 9.57 13.41 -1.91
C ALA A 256 9.45 14.94 -2.00
N LEU A 257 8.82 15.51 -3.04
CA LEU A 257 8.79 16.97 -3.26
C LEU A 257 7.70 17.71 -2.45
N GLY A 258 7.04 17.04 -1.51
CA GLY A 258 5.76 17.48 -0.92
C GLY A 258 5.82 18.71 -0.01
N ASN A 259 7.03 19.14 0.37
CA ASN A 259 7.21 20.32 1.22
C ASN A 259 7.05 21.64 0.46
N HIS A 260 7.16 21.63 -0.87
CA HIS A 260 7.11 22.85 -1.68
C HIS A 260 5.90 22.82 -2.62
N LEU A 261 4.89 23.65 -2.32
CA LEU A 261 3.63 23.65 -3.07
C LEU A 261 3.81 23.97 -4.57
N SER A 262 4.73 24.89 -4.89
CA SER A 262 5.09 25.23 -6.26
C SER A 262 5.73 24.06 -7.01
N LEU A 263 6.47 23.18 -6.33
CA LEU A 263 7.15 22.07 -7.01
C LEU A 263 6.24 20.89 -7.32
N ILE A 264 5.02 20.85 -6.75
CA ILE A 264 4.09 19.73 -6.88
C ILE A 264 2.88 20.03 -7.78
N GLN A 265 2.74 21.25 -8.32
CA GLN A 265 1.59 21.59 -9.17
C GLN A 265 1.51 20.80 -10.48
N ALA A 266 2.64 20.32 -11.00
CA ALA A 266 2.64 19.48 -12.20
C ALA A 266 1.94 18.12 -11.99
N LEU A 267 1.56 17.75 -10.74
CA LEU A 267 0.71 16.58 -10.49
C LEU A 267 -0.58 16.63 -11.32
N SER A 268 -1.14 17.82 -11.51
CA SER A 268 -2.32 18.04 -12.35
C SER A 268 -2.13 17.65 -13.83
N TRP A 269 -0.89 17.47 -14.29
CA TRP A 269 -0.55 17.09 -15.67
C TRP A 269 0.02 15.67 -15.78
N ILE A 270 0.98 15.33 -14.91
CA ILE A 270 1.76 14.09 -15.04
C ILE A 270 1.49 13.08 -13.92
N GLY A 271 0.72 13.48 -12.90
CA GLY A 271 0.42 12.67 -11.71
C GLY A 271 1.65 12.22 -10.96
N ILE A 272 1.46 11.40 -9.92
CA ILE A 272 2.57 10.96 -9.07
C ILE A 272 3.63 10.14 -9.81
N PHE A 273 3.23 9.31 -10.76
CA PHE A 273 4.14 8.45 -11.51
C PHE A 273 5.03 9.23 -12.48
N GLY A 274 4.56 10.39 -12.97
CA GLY A 274 5.40 11.33 -13.71
C GLY A 274 6.56 11.88 -12.85
N TYR A 275 6.30 12.19 -11.58
CA TYR A 275 7.37 12.60 -10.65
C TYR A 275 8.38 11.48 -10.39
N THR A 276 7.91 10.25 -10.22
CA THR A 276 8.81 9.08 -10.14
C THR A 276 9.70 8.98 -11.38
N ALA A 277 9.13 9.15 -12.58
CA ALA A 277 9.90 9.13 -13.82
C ALA A 277 10.93 10.28 -13.88
N LEU A 278 10.56 11.51 -13.48
CA LEU A 278 11.49 12.66 -13.42
C LEU A 278 12.66 12.40 -12.47
N ILE A 279 12.39 11.85 -11.29
CA ILE A 279 13.42 11.56 -10.29
C ILE A 279 14.39 10.49 -10.79
N ILE A 280 13.89 9.39 -11.35
CA ILE A 280 14.73 8.33 -11.90
C ILE A 280 15.54 8.84 -13.09
N THR A 281 14.94 9.66 -13.96
CA THR A 281 15.59 10.29 -15.11
C THR A 281 16.77 11.17 -14.65
N SER A 282 16.53 12.04 -13.67
CA SER A 282 17.56 12.91 -13.09
C SER A 282 18.75 12.10 -12.57
N ASN A 283 18.49 11.08 -11.75
CA ASN A 283 19.54 10.27 -11.15
C ASN A 283 20.34 9.45 -12.19
N ILE A 284 19.69 8.94 -13.24
CA ILE A 284 20.38 8.25 -14.35
C ILE A 284 21.26 9.22 -15.13
N LEU A 285 20.73 10.38 -15.49
CA LEU A 285 21.42 11.40 -16.28
C LEU A 285 22.63 11.97 -15.56
N VAL A 286 22.50 12.27 -14.25
CA VAL A 286 23.62 12.70 -13.42
C VAL A 286 24.65 11.58 -13.25
N THR A 287 24.22 10.33 -13.07
CA THR A 287 25.14 9.19 -13.03
C THR A 287 25.96 9.10 -14.33
N LYS A 288 25.29 9.27 -15.48
CA LYS A 288 25.95 9.27 -16.81
C LYS A 288 26.94 10.43 -16.96
N ALA A 289 26.62 11.60 -16.42
CA ALA A 289 27.53 12.75 -16.40
C ALA A 289 28.82 12.44 -15.61
N PHE A 290 28.72 11.73 -14.49
CA PHE A 290 29.89 11.32 -13.69
C PHE A 290 30.70 10.17 -14.33
N THR A 291 30.05 9.24 -15.03
CA THR A 291 30.71 8.01 -15.51
C THR A 291 31.17 8.09 -16.97
N GLU A 292 30.64 9.02 -17.77
CA GLU A 292 30.88 9.12 -19.21
C GLU A 292 31.04 10.59 -19.65
N LYS A 293 32.25 10.98 -20.12
CA LYS A 293 32.58 12.38 -20.50
C LYS A 293 31.61 13.01 -21.51
N LYS A 294 31.06 12.22 -22.44
CA LYS A 294 30.11 12.70 -23.47
C LYS A 294 28.79 13.24 -22.89
N TYR A 295 28.46 12.89 -21.66
CA TYR A 295 27.21 13.29 -20.99
C TYR A 295 27.44 14.32 -19.88
N ARG A 296 28.62 14.96 -19.80
CA ARG A 296 29.00 15.86 -18.70
C ARG A 296 27.98 16.97 -18.39
N TYR A 297 27.27 17.49 -19.39
CA TYR A 297 26.30 18.57 -19.20
C TYR A 297 24.99 18.12 -18.53
N PHE A 298 24.73 16.82 -18.48
CA PHE A 298 23.58 16.28 -17.74
C PHE A 298 23.70 16.42 -16.22
N ILE A 299 24.84 16.89 -15.70
CA ILE A 299 24.99 17.29 -14.30
C ILE A 299 23.98 18.38 -13.88
N PHE A 300 23.53 19.22 -14.83
CA PHE A 300 22.56 20.29 -14.59
C PHE A 300 21.09 19.84 -14.65
N THR A 301 20.82 18.57 -14.97
CA THR A 301 19.45 18.03 -15.07
C THR A 301 18.59 18.31 -13.82
N PRO A 302 19.08 18.11 -12.57
CA PRO A 302 18.29 18.40 -11.38
C PRO A 302 17.83 19.86 -11.32
N VAL A 303 18.73 20.79 -11.64
CA VAL A 303 18.45 22.24 -11.64
C VAL A 303 17.40 22.57 -12.69
N VAL A 304 17.52 22.02 -13.90
CA VAL A 304 16.53 22.21 -14.97
C VAL A 304 15.16 21.68 -14.54
N ILE A 305 15.08 20.49 -13.96
CA ILE A 305 13.81 19.93 -13.48
C ILE A 305 13.19 20.82 -12.40
N ILE A 306 13.99 21.26 -11.42
CA ILE A 306 13.50 22.15 -10.34
C ILE A 306 12.97 23.46 -10.93
N LEU A 307 13.73 24.10 -11.83
CA LEU A 307 13.32 25.35 -12.46
C LEU A 307 12.03 25.17 -13.27
N CYS A 308 11.92 24.10 -14.06
CA CYS A 308 10.71 23.81 -14.82
C CYS A 308 9.50 23.59 -13.89
N LEU A 309 9.64 22.80 -12.83
CA LEU A 309 8.56 22.56 -11.86
C LEU A 309 8.19 23.85 -11.11
N TRP A 310 9.19 24.63 -10.69
CA TRP A 310 8.97 25.89 -9.97
C TRP A 310 8.30 26.94 -10.84
N ILE A 311 8.75 27.14 -12.08
CA ILE A 311 8.14 28.07 -13.04
C ILE A 311 6.71 27.62 -13.34
N GLN A 312 6.52 26.35 -13.68
CA GLN A 312 5.18 25.80 -13.98
C GLN A 312 4.23 25.98 -12.79
N GLY A 313 4.66 25.64 -11.58
CA GLY A 313 3.82 25.78 -10.41
C GLY A 313 3.57 27.22 -10.00
N THR A 314 4.53 28.12 -10.19
CA THR A 314 4.33 29.56 -9.96
C THR A 314 3.29 30.13 -10.92
N ILE A 315 3.35 29.75 -12.21
CA ILE A 315 2.34 30.13 -13.20
C ILE A 315 0.96 29.60 -12.78
N VAL A 316 0.85 28.32 -12.42
CA VAL A 316 -0.41 27.71 -11.97
C VAL A 316 -0.98 28.40 -10.73
N LEU A 317 -0.13 28.72 -9.75
CA LEU A 317 -0.54 29.36 -8.50
C LEU A 317 -0.80 30.87 -8.64
N SER A 318 -0.40 31.49 -9.75
CA SER A 318 -0.70 32.90 -10.02
C SER A 318 -2.15 33.15 -10.46
N ALA A 319 -2.89 32.09 -10.82
CA ALA A 319 -4.28 32.21 -11.23
C ALA A 319 -5.17 32.68 -10.07
N LYS A 320 -6.22 33.48 -10.36
CA LYS A 320 -7.19 33.94 -9.35
C LYS A 320 -7.85 32.78 -8.61
N THR A 321 -8.18 31.71 -9.34
CA THR A 321 -8.77 30.47 -8.79
C THR A 321 -7.82 29.70 -7.87
N ALA A 322 -6.52 30.01 -7.93
CA ALA A 322 -5.49 29.40 -7.10
C ALA A 322 -5.21 30.16 -5.79
N GLN A 323 -5.94 31.24 -5.52
CA GLN A 323 -5.91 31.85 -4.19
C GLN A 323 -6.37 30.83 -3.15
N PRO A 324 -5.75 30.79 -1.95
CA PRO A 324 -6.09 29.82 -0.93
C PRO A 324 -7.58 29.81 -0.62
N PHE A 325 -8.21 28.65 -0.79
CA PHE A 325 -9.65 28.46 -0.57
C PHE A 325 -10.55 29.40 -1.38
N TYR A 326 -10.17 29.69 -2.64
CA TYR A 326 -11.00 30.46 -3.56
C TYR A 326 -12.43 29.90 -3.68
N GLU A 327 -13.41 30.70 -3.28
CA GLU A 327 -14.84 30.41 -3.45
C GLU A 327 -15.34 31.01 -4.77
N ASP A 328 -16.00 30.18 -5.59
CA ASP A 328 -16.64 30.67 -6.81
C ASP A 328 -17.90 31.47 -6.45
N PRO A 329 -18.00 32.76 -6.80
CA PRO A 329 -19.16 33.59 -6.47
C PRO A 329 -20.48 33.08 -7.07
N SER A 330 -20.46 32.26 -8.13
CA SER A 330 -21.68 31.68 -8.70
C SER A 330 -22.19 30.46 -7.93
N GLU A 331 -21.47 30.01 -6.90
CA GLU A 331 -21.72 28.75 -6.20
C GLU A 331 -21.86 28.98 -4.70
N LYS A 332 -22.79 28.26 -4.08
CA LYS A 332 -22.93 28.27 -2.61
C LYS A 332 -21.99 27.23 -2.01
N SER A 333 -20.81 27.68 -1.57
CA SER A 333 -19.84 26.84 -0.86
C SER A 333 -20.38 26.42 0.53
N PRO A 334 -20.35 25.12 0.88
CA PRO A 334 -20.87 24.64 2.17
C PRO A 334 -19.94 24.96 3.34
N MET A 335 -20.50 25.29 4.50
CA MET A 335 -19.78 25.31 5.78
C MET A 335 -19.66 23.88 6.31
N ILE A 336 -18.42 23.38 6.44
CA ILE A 336 -18.14 22.02 6.93
C ILE A 336 -17.44 22.12 8.29
N ALA A 337 -17.95 21.43 9.30
CA ALA A 337 -17.33 21.28 10.61
C ALA A 337 -16.85 19.83 10.83
N MET A 338 -15.66 19.67 11.40
CA MET A 338 -15.01 18.37 11.64
C MET A 338 -14.65 18.23 13.12
N VAL A 339 -15.12 17.15 13.73
CA VAL A 339 -14.93 16.86 15.16
C VAL A 339 -13.78 15.87 15.33
N GLN A 340 -12.73 16.30 16.02
CA GLN A 340 -11.57 15.50 16.44
C GLN A 340 -11.63 15.26 17.96
N PRO A 341 -12.22 14.14 18.41
CA PRO A 341 -12.40 13.87 19.85
C PRO A 341 -11.15 13.30 20.54
N SER A 342 -10.09 12.97 19.80
CA SER A 342 -8.84 12.39 20.31
C SER A 342 -9.07 11.18 21.24
N ILE A 343 -9.91 10.23 20.80
CA ILE A 343 -10.20 9.01 21.57
C ILE A 343 -9.04 8.03 21.45
N PRO A 344 -8.40 7.60 22.56
CA PRO A 344 -7.29 6.65 22.52
C PRO A 344 -7.68 5.31 21.89
N GLN A 345 -6.84 4.79 20.99
CA GLN A 345 -7.10 3.55 20.25
C GLN A 345 -7.38 2.35 21.16
N THR A 346 -6.69 2.24 22.31
CA THR A 346 -6.87 1.13 23.27
C THR A 346 -8.22 1.14 23.98
N LYS A 347 -8.86 2.30 24.09
CA LYS A 347 -10.17 2.44 24.75
C LYS A 347 -11.34 2.42 23.77
N LYS A 348 -11.06 2.66 22.48
CA LYS A 348 -12.08 2.85 21.45
C LYS A 348 -13.05 1.68 21.35
N TRP A 349 -12.55 0.44 21.33
CA TRP A 349 -13.36 -0.77 21.17
C TRP A 349 -13.87 -1.40 22.46
N SER A 350 -13.61 -0.77 23.60
CA SER A 350 -14.05 -1.33 24.87
C SER A 350 -15.51 -0.99 25.12
N LYS A 351 -16.33 -2.02 25.30
CA LYS A 351 -17.74 -1.88 25.69
C LYS A 351 -17.91 -1.02 26.95
N ALA A 352 -16.97 -1.11 27.91
CA ALA A 352 -16.99 -0.32 29.13
C ALA A 352 -16.73 1.19 28.92
N TYR A 353 -16.15 1.58 27.78
CA TYR A 353 -15.83 2.97 27.46
C TYR A 353 -16.77 3.57 26.40
N PHE A 354 -17.71 2.80 25.84
CA PHE A 354 -18.62 3.26 24.78
C PHE A 354 -19.33 4.58 25.14
N ASP A 355 -19.94 4.64 26.32
CA ASP A 355 -20.66 5.84 26.79
C ASP A 355 -19.71 7.02 26.95
N SER A 356 -18.50 6.79 27.48
CA SER A 356 -17.50 7.86 27.63
C SER A 356 -17.01 8.40 26.28
N VAL A 357 -16.87 7.54 25.27
CA VAL A 357 -16.43 7.91 23.91
C VAL A 357 -17.48 8.75 23.21
N THR A 358 -18.74 8.29 23.25
CA THR A 358 -19.86 9.00 22.63
C THR A 358 -20.15 10.31 23.36
N THR A 359 -20.23 10.30 24.69
CA THR A 359 -20.43 11.51 25.51
C THR A 359 -19.38 12.56 25.23
N LYS A 360 -18.09 12.18 25.19
CA LYS A 360 -17.02 13.11 24.89
C LYS A 360 -17.12 13.71 23.48
N THR A 361 -17.51 12.89 22.50
CA THR A 361 -17.69 13.38 21.12
C THR A 361 -18.83 14.39 21.07
N TRP A 362 -19.94 14.12 21.75
CA TRP A 362 -21.11 15.01 21.78
C TRP A 362 -20.86 16.28 22.58
N SER A 363 -20.12 16.25 23.71
CA SER A 363 -19.78 17.46 24.44
C SER A 363 -18.99 18.47 23.59
N ILE A 364 -18.09 17.99 22.71
CA ILE A 364 -17.34 18.87 21.80
C ILE A 364 -18.28 19.51 20.76
N VAL A 365 -19.32 18.80 20.34
CA VAL A 365 -20.34 19.32 19.42
C VAL A 365 -21.22 20.35 20.12
N ASP A 366 -21.68 20.05 21.34
CA ASP A 366 -22.56 20.91 22.13
C ASP A 366 -21.87 22.23 22.52
N GLU A 367 -20.55 22.21 22.74
CA GLU A 367 -19.75 23.39 23.04
C GLU A 367 -19.46 24.28 21.80
N PHE A 368 -19.82 23.85 20.58
CA PHE A 368 -19.54 24.60 19.36
C PHE A 368 -20.61 25.68 19.07
N PRO A 369 -20.31 26.99 19.22
CA PRO A 369 -21.33 28.03 19.26
C PRO A 369 -22.02 28.29 17.91
N THR A 370 -21.33 28.05 16.79
CA THR A 370 -21.82 28.35 15.43
C THR A 370 -22.28 27.09 14.71
N LEU A 371 -22.75 26.06 15.44
CA LEU A 371 -23.20 24.81 14.84
C LEU A 371 -24.39 25.00 13.88
N HIS A 372 -25.27 25.97 14.17
CA HIS A 372 -26.41 26.34 13.33
C HIS A 372 -26.01 26.99 11.98
N GLU A 373 -24.74 27.38 11.80
CA GLU A 373 -24.21 27.89 10.52
C GLU A 373 -23.58 26.78 9.67
N VAL A 374 -23.50 25.56 10.17
CA VAL A 374 -22.84 24.42 9.52
C VAL A 374 -23.79 23.70 8.57
N ASP A 375 -23.39 23.51 7.32
CA ASP A 375 -24.15 22.71 6.35
C ASP A 375 -23.86 21.20 6.49
N LEU A 376 -22.64 20.83 6.92
CA LEU A 376 -22.21 19.44 7.14
C LEU A 376 -21.34 19.28 8.39
N LEU A 377 -21.81 18.52 9.37
CA LEU A 377 -21.04 18.06 10.52
C LEU A 377 -20.44 16.68 10.23
N VAL A 378 -19.13 16.55 10.37
CA VAL A 378 -18.37 15.33 10.09
C VAL A 378 -17.80 14.76 11.38
N LEU A 379 -18.23 13.55 11.74
CA LEU A 379 -17.60 12.76 12.81
C LEU A 379 -16.60 11.76 12.21
N ALA A 380 -15.54 11.46 12.97
CA ALA A 380 -14.43 10.63 12.50
C ALA A 380 -14.85 9.17 12.21
N GLU A 381 -13.93 8.40 11.59
CA GLU A 381 -14.11 6.97 11.37
C GLU A 381 -14.37 6.26 12.70
N THR A 382 -15.43 5.44 12.74
CA THR A 382 -15.83 4.69 13.93
C THR A 382 -16.02 5.61 15.16
N ALA A 383 -16.64 6.77 14.97
CA ALA A 383 -17.02 7.68 16.06
C ALA A 383 -18.07 7.05 16.99
N ILE A 384 -18.92 6.17 16.46
CA ILE A 384 -19.70 5.21 17.25
C ILE A 384 -18.96 3.87 17.20
N PRO A 385 -18.26 3.44 18.27
CA PRO A 385 -17.34 2.32 18.21
C PRO A 385 -18.04 0.96 18.40
N ASP A 386 -19.14 0.75 17.67
CA ASP A 386 -19.88 -0.51 17.57
C ASP A 386 -20.75 -0.47 16.30
N ILE A 387 -21.57 -1.50 16.12
CA ILE A 387 -22.58 -1.57 15.08
C ILE A 387 -23.70 -0.56 15.38
N LEU A 388 -23.88 0.43 14.51
CA LEU A 388 -24.81 1.54 14.73
C LEU A 388 -26.25 1.07 14.97
N LYS A 389 -26.70 0.02 14.26
CA LYS A 389 -28.05 -0.56 14.40
C LYS A 389 -28.37 -1.09 15.80
N ARG A 390 -27.36 -1.35 16.65
CA ARG A 390 -27.54 -1.79 18.04
C ARG A 390 -27.79 -0.63 19.01
N HIS A 391 -27.62 0.61 18.56
CA HIS A 391 -27.65 1.81 19.39
C HIS A 391 -28.75 2.78 18.93
N PRO A 392 -30.04 2.43 19.10
CA PRO A 392 -31.14 3.28 18.68
C PRO A 392 -31.15 4.64 19.39
N ASP A 393 -30.58 4.73 20.60
CA ASP A 393 -30.48 5.97 21.36
C ASP A 393 -29.50 6.95 20.70
N GLN A 394 -28.35 6.45 20.23
CA GLN A 394 -27.40 7.25 19.45
C GLN A 394 -28.02 7.71 18.13
N ILE A 395 -28.77 6.83 17.43
CA ILE A 395 -29.49 7.21 16.20
C ILE A 395 -30.50 8.35 16.47
N ARG A 396 -31.25 8.30 17.58
CA ARG A 396 -32.18 9.36 17.96
C ARG A 396 -31.45 10.66 18.28
N HIS A 397 -30.34 10.59 19.01
CA HIS A 397 -29.53 11.77 19.34
C HIS A 397 -28.92 12.41 18.09
N ILE A 398 -28.32 11.63 17.19
CA ILE A 398 -27.78 12.11 15.91
C ILE A 398 -28.87 12.83 15.09
N ARG A 399 -30.06 12.24 14.99
CA ARG A 399 -31.20 12.86 14.29
C ARG A 399 -31.62 14.17 14.94
N LYS A 400 -31.67 14.21 16.28
CA LYS A 400 -31.99 15.42 17.04
C LYS A 400 -30.99 16.54 16.73
N VAL A 401 -29.69 16.26 16.81
CA VAL A 401 -28.63 17.23 16.48
C VAL A 401 -28.77 17.74 15.05
N ALA A 402 -28.99 16.85 14.08
CA ALA A 402 -29.19 17.23 12.68
C ALA A 402 -30.44 18.11 12.49
N SER A 403 -31.57 17.75 13.11
CA SER A 403 -32.83 18.49 12.96
C SER A 403 -32.81 19.84 13.66
N GLU A 404 -32.28 19.93 14.89
CA GLU A 404 -32.27 21.16 15.69
C GLU A 404 -31.35 22.23 15.09
N ASN A 405 -30.30 21.82 14.39
CA ASN A 405 -29.33 22.72 13.75
C ASN A 405 -29.54 22.87 12.24
N GLY A 406 -30.50 22.16 11.64
CA GLY A 406 -30.75 22.23 10.20
C GLY A 406 -29.60 21.74 9.32
N LEU A 407 -28.75 20.84 9.82
CA LEU A 407 -27.50 20.42 9.18
C LEU A 407 -27.51 18.96 8.73
N ASN A 408 -26.66 18.63 7.76
CA ASN A 408 -26.35 17.23 7.43
C ASN A 408 -25.28 16.69 8.39
N LEU A 409 -25.39 15.45 8.84
CA LEU A 409 -24.43 14.83 9.75
C LEU A 409 -23.96 13.49 9.21
N ILE A 410 -22.65 13.34 9.01
CA ILE A 410 -22.02 12.07 8.66
C ILE A 410 -21.27 11.47 9.85
N VAL A 411 -21.51 10.19 10.12
CA VAL A 411 -20.92 9.46 11.24
C VAL A 411 -20.33 8.12 10.79
N GLY A 412 -19.08 7.85 11.18
CA GLY A 412 -18.45 6.54 10.99
C GLY A 412 -18.87 5.54 12.06
N ALA A 413 -19.25 4.32 11.65
CA ALA A 413 -19.62 3.21 12.55
C ALA A 413 -19.53 1.86 11.83
N LEU A 414 -19.61 0.75 12.56
CA LEU A 414 -19.71 -0.57 11.94
C LEU A 414 -21.15 -0.86 11.50
N ASP A 415 -21.29 -1.77 10.53
CA ASP A 415 -22.58 -2.34 10.15
C ASP A 415 -22.47 -3.82 9.79
N TYR A 416 -23.61 -4.47 9.63
CA TYR A 416 -23.69 -5.79 9.03
C TYR A 416 -24.96 -5.98 8.20
N ASP A 417 -24.87 -6.91 7.24
CA ASP A 417 -26.02 -7.49 6.57
C ASP A 417 -26.10 -9.00 6.90
N LYS A 418 -27.32 -9.47 7.20
CA LYS A 418 -27.59 -10.87 7.54
C LYS A 418 -28.09 -11.61 6.30
N ILE A 419 -27.31 -12.57 5.82
CA ILE A 419 -27.67 -13.43 4.68
C ILE A 419 -28.21 -14.75 5.23
N LYS A 420 -29.50 -15.02 4.99
CA LYS A 420 -30.12 -16.31 5.34
C LYS A 420 -29.58 -17.40 4.40
N ARG A 421 -29.25 -18.56 4.95
CA ARG A 421 -28.83 -19.75 4.21
C ARG A 421 -29.72 -20.91 4.63
N GLU A 422 -30.34 -21.61 3.68
CA GLU A 422 -31.20 -22.75 3.99
C GLU A 422 -30.40 -23.87 4.66
N GLY A 423 -30.94 -24.41 5.75
CA GLY A 423 -30.31 -25.50 6.52
C GLY A 423 -28.97 -25.16 7.18
N LYS A 424 -28.52 -23.90 7.15
CA LYS A 424 -27.22 -23.47 7.70
C LYS A 424 -27.36 -22.22 8.56
N ALA A 425 -26.38 -21.98 9.43
CA ALA A 425 -26.29 -20.74 10.18
C ALA A 425 -26.27 -19.52 9.23
N PRO A 426 -26.93 -18.40 9.60
CA PRO A 426 -26.91 -17.18 8.80
C PRO A 426 -25.48 -16.65 8.69
N LEU A 427 -25.10 -16.20 7.49
CA LEU A 427 -23.84 -15.54 7.25
C LEU A 427 -23.99 -14.05 7.55
N PHE A 428 -23.05 -13.48 8.30
CA PHE A 428 -22.99 -12.06 8.57
C PHE A 428 -21.86 -11.44 7.77
N LYS A 429 -22.19 -10.47 6.92
CA LYS A 429 -21.17 -9.63 6.28
C LYS A 429 -20.99 -8.38 7.12
N LEU A 430 -19.80 -8.19 7.68
CA LEU A 430 -19.44 -7.04 8.48
C LEU A 430 -18.87 -5.93 7.59
N TYR A 431 -19.12 -4.67 7.94
CA TYR A 431 -18.72 -3.51 7.16
C TYR A 431 -18.17 -2.39 8.04
N ASN A 432 -17.11 -1.73 7.57
CA ASN A 432 -16.73 -0.39 8.02
C ASN A 432 -17.52 0.62 7.18
N SER A 433 -18.40 1.41 7.82
CA SER A 433 -19.39 2.23 7.13
C SER A 433 -19.41 3.67 7.61
N ALA A 434 -19.92 4.56 6.76
CA ALA A 434 -20.31 5.91 7.13
C ALA A 434 -21.81 6.09 6.87
N PHE A 435 -22.51 6.74 7.79
CA PHE A 435 -23.95 6.96 7.72
C PHE A 435 -24.26 8.44 7.65
N LEU A 436 -25.08 8.84 6.68
CA LEU A 436 -25.52 10.21 6.47
C LEU A 436 -26.93 10.41 7.02
N PHE A 437 -27.08 11.45 7.83
CA PHE A 437 -28.32 11.90 8.42
C PHE A 437 -28.65 13.29 7.90
N TYR A 438 -29.87 13.45 7.41
CA TYR A 438 -30.42 14.73 6.95
C TYR A 438 -31.28 15.35 8.05
N PRO A 439 -31.42 16.70 8.09
CA PRO A 439 -32.22 17.38 9.11
C PRO A 439 -33.67 16.88 9.16
N ASP A 440 -34.27 16.54 8.01
CA ASP A 440 -35.67 16.10 7.91
C ASP A 440 -35.87 14.57 7.92
N SER A 441 -34.85 13.80 8.33
CA SER A 441 -34.82 12.34 8.14
C SER A 441 -35.53 11.50 9.20
N HIS A 442 -36.43 12.08 10.02
CA HIS A 442 -36.99 11.43 11.22
C HIS A 442 -37.49 9.98 11.00
N ASN A 443 -37.99 9.64 9.79
CA ASN A 443 -38.44 8.29 9.42
C ASN A 443 -37.81 7.68 8.15
N LYS A 444 -36.78 8.30 7.56
CA LYS A 444 -36.11 7.76 6.37
C LYS A 444 -34.98 6.80 6.74
N LYS A 445 -34.75 5.78 5.92
CA LYS A 445 -33.55 4.94 6.02
C LYS A 445 -32.35 5.82 5.70
N ASN A 446 -31.36 5.84 6.59
CA ASN A 446 -30.16 6.64 6.41
C ASN A 446 -29.36 6.12 5.20
N GLU A 447 -28.77 7.04 4.45
CA GLU A 447 -27.83 6.68 3.40
C GLU A 447 -26.56 6.13 4.05
N ARG A 448 -26.05 5.03 3.48
CA ARG A 448 -24.91 4.27 4.02
C ARG A 448 -23.85 4.17 2.93
N TYR A 449 -22.65 4.65 3.22
CA TYR A 449 -21.45 4.36 2.46
C TYR A 449 -20.69 3.20 3.11
N ILE A 450 -20.21 2.26 2.32
CA ILE A 450 -19.39 1.12 2.77
C ILE A 450 -18.00 1.27 2.19
N LYS A 451 -16.98 1.16 3.04
CA LYS A 451 -15.57 1.20 2.67
C LYS A 451 -15.28 0.18 1.56
N GLN A 452 -14.73 0.63 0.43
CA GLN A 452 -14.37 -0.20 -0.72
C GLN A 452 -12.98 -0.80 -0.60
N HIS A 453 -11.97 0.01 -0.24
CA HIS A 453 -10.59 -0.47 -0.10
C HIS A 453 -10.23 -0.73 1.36
N LEU A 454 -10.11 -2.02 1.68
CA LEU A 454 -9.80 -2.50 3.02
C LEU A 454 -8.28 -2.56 3.24
N VAL A 455 -7.86 -2.29 4.47
CA VAL A 455 -6.44 -2.34 4.84
C VAL A 455 -5.97 -3.79 4.91
N PRO A 456 -4.95 -4.19 4.12
CA PRO A 456 -4.44 -5.56 4.12
C PRO A 456 -3.97 -6.00 5.51
N PHE A 457 -4.33 -7.21 5.92
CA PHE A 457 -4.03 -7.83 7.23
C PHE A 457 -4.67 -7.18 8.46
N SER A 458 -5.28 -6.00 8.34
CA SER A 458 -5.92 -5.30 9.46
C SER A 458 -7.44 -5.34 9.38
N GLU A 459 -8.02 -5.24 8.19
CA GLU A 459 -9.48 -5.25 7.96
C GLU A 459 -9.91 -6.43 7.10
N ARG A 460 -8.96 -7.03 6.39
CA ARG A 460 -9.17 -8.19 5.53
C ARG A 460 -7.87 -8.93 5.32
N ILE A 461 -7.95 -10.25 5.23
CA ILE A 461 -6.78 -11.07 4.95
C ILE A 461 -6.61 -11.18 3.43
N PRO A 462 -5.49 -10.74 2.85
CA PRO A 462 -5.32 -10.72 1.40
C PRO A 462 -5.49 -12.12 0.80
N PHE A 463 -6.23 -12.23 -0.30
CA PHE A 463 -6.56 -13.48 -0.98
C PHE A 463 -7.36 -14.49 -0.15
N ASP A 464 -8.06 -14.08 0.89
CA ASP A 464 -9.03 -14.91 1.62
C ASP A 464 -10.10 -15.55 0.71
N ASP A 465 -10.56 -14.85 -0.32
CA ASP A 465 -11.50 -15.40 -1.31
C ASP A 465 -10.86 -16.50 -2.19
N VAL A 466 -9.54 -16.45 -2.38
CA VAL A 466 -8.78 -17.39 -3.22
C VAL A 466 -8.20 -18.55 -2.40
N PHE A 467 -7.78 -18.25 -1.16
CA PHE A 467 -7.22 -19.18 -0.18
C PHE A 467 -7.97 -19.04 1.15
N PRO A 468 -9.19 -19.58 1.27
CA PRO A 468 -10.01 -19.39 2.47
C PRO A 468 -9.48 -20.09 3.72
N ILE A 469 -8.38 -20.84 3.63
CA ILE A 469 -7.57 -21.21 4.81
C ILE A 469 -7.16 -19.98 5.63
N LEU A 470 -7.03 -18.82 4.98
CA LEU A 470 -6.67 -17.58 5.62
C LEU A 470 -7.76 -17.11 6.61
N ASN A 471 -9.02 -17.52 6.41
CA ASN A 471 -10.14 -17.21 7.32
C ASN A 471 -10.05 -17.90 8.69
N TYR A 472 -9.12 -18.83 8.88
CA TYR A 472 -8.83 -19.44 10.18
C TYR A 472 -7.84 -18.62 11.03
N VAL A 473 -7.30 -17.52 10.49
CA VAL A 473 -6.33 -16.67 11.19
C VAL A 473 -7.01 -15.36 11.61
N ASP A 474 -7.34 -15.23 12.90
CA ASP A 474 -7.89 -13.99 13.45
C ASP A 474 -6.75 -13.05 13.88
N PHE A 475 -6.60 -11.92 13.18
CA PHE A 475 -5.57 -10.91 13.45
C PHE A 475 -6.09 -9.66 14.21
N GLY A 476 -7.38 -9.59 14.56
CA GLY A 476 -8.00 -8.38 15.11
C GLY A 476 -9.22 -7.93 14.33
N GLU A 477 -9.45 -6.61 14.19
CA GLU A 477 -10.66 -6.04 13.54
C GLU A 477 -11.14 -6.87 12.34
N GLY A 478 -12.41 -7.26 12.40
CA GLY A 478 -12.91 -8.45 11.72
C GLY A 478 -12.78 -8.46 10.20
N ASP A 479 -13.03 -9.65 9.63
CA ASP A 479 -13.11 -9.91 8.19
C ASP A 479 -14.22 -9.08 7.53
N PHE A 480 -13.90 -7.83 7.16
CA PHE A 480 -14.84 -6.90 6.56
C PHE A 480 -15.07 -7.21 5.08
N THR A 481 -16.29 -6.99 4.63
CA THR A 481 -16.63 -7.07 3.22
C THR A 481 -16.49 -5.68 2.56
N PRO A 482 -15.83 -5.58 1.39
CA PRO A 482 -15.69 -4.30 0.69
C PRO A 482 -17.02 -3.85 0.06
N GLY A 483 -17.24 -2.54 0.06
CA GLY A 483 -18.31 -1.88 -0.67
C GLY A 483 -18.03 -1.77 -2.17
N THR A 484 -19.06 -1.47 -2.95
CA THR A 484 -18.97 -1.35 -4.42
C THR A 484 -19.42 0.01 -4.97
N GLU A 485 -20.12 0.80 -4.15
CA GLU A 485 -20.77 2.05 -4.57
C GLU A 485 -19.89 3.27 -4.31
N THR A 486 -19.84 4.19 -5.27
CA THR A 486 -19.16 5.50 -5.14
C THR A 486 -20.23 6.59 -5.19
N PRO A 487 -20.91 6.86 -4.05
CA PRO A 487 -22.05 7.77 -4.02
C PRO A 487 -21.62 9.24 -4.14
N VAL A 488 -22.53 10.06 -4.67
CA VAL A 488 -22.41 11.53 -4.67
C VAL A 488 -23.62 12.07 -3.92
N TYR A 489 -23.36 12.60 -2.73
CA TYR A 489 -24.38 13.10 -1.83
C TYR A 489 -24.70 14.57 -2.10
N LYS A 490 -25.97 14.91 -1.94
CA LYS A 490 -26.53 16.26 -2.09
C LYS A 490 -26.49 17.01 -0.74
N PRO A 491 -26.64 18.35 -0.73
CA PRO A 491 -26.91 19.24 -1.88
C PRO A 491 -25.67 19.72 -2.65
N PHE A 492 -24.47 19.60 -2.10
CA PHE A 492 -23.25 20.21 -2.67
C PHE A 492 -22.32 19.24 -3.42
N ASP A 493 -22.81 18.05 -3.79
CA ASP A 493 -22.11 17.04 -4.58
C ASP A 493 -20.77 16.61 -3.97
N TRP A 494 -20.83 15.70 -3.01
CA TRP A 494 -19.65 15.24 -2.28
C TRP A 494 -19.64 13.72 -2.09
N THR A 495 -18.44 13.16 -1.89
CA THR A 495 -18.26 11.72 -1.67
C THR A 495 -17.46 11.46 -0.40
N PRO A 496 -17.94 10.57 0.51
CA PRO A 496 -17.18 10.13 1.66
C PRO A 496 -16.06 9.16 1.25
N TYR A 497 -14.96 9.19 1.99
CA TYR A 497 -13.86 8.22 1.91
C TYR A 497 -13.46 7.82 3.32
N ILE A 498 -13.29 6.53 3.56
CA ILE A 498 -12.90 6.04 4.88
C ILE A 498 -11.39 5.74 4.88
N CYS A 499 -10.65 6.51 5.67
CA CYS A 499 -9.27 6.25 6.00
C CYS A 499 -8.39 6.10 4.75
N TYR A 500 -7.85 4.89 4.57
CA TYR A 500 -6.92 4.48 3.54
C TYR A 500 -7.41 4.68 2.10
N GLU A 501 -8.73 4.78 1.85
CA GLU A 501 -9.28 4.95 0.50
C GLU A 501 -8.88 6.29 -0.16
N ALA A 502 -8.69 7.33 0.65
CA ALA A 502 -8.43 8.68 0.16
C ALA A 502 -7.06 8.84 -0.53
N ILE A 503 -6.22 7.79 -0.60
CA ILE A 503 -4.93 7.81 -1.31
C ILE A 503 -4.99 7.12 -2.69
N PHE A 504 -6.12 6.51 -3.06
CA PHE A 504 -6.29 5.80 -4.34
C PHE A 504 -6.79 6.74 -5.44
N GLY A 505 -5.93 7.02 -6.44
CA GLY A 505 -6.23 7.97 -7.52
C GLY A 505 -7.39 7.56 -8.41
N ASP A 506 -7.55 6.27 -8.71
CA ASP A 506 -8.67 5.74 -9.49
C ASP A 506 -10.01 5.85 -8.74
N GLN A 507 -9.98 5.64 -7.42
CA GLN A 507 -11.00 6.00 -6.44
C GLN A 507 -11.63 7.38 -6.71
N ILE A 508 -10.71 8.34 -6.76
CA ILE A 508 -11.00 9.77 -6.81
C ILE A 508 -11.52 10.18 -8.18
N ARG A 509 -10.86 9.74 -9.25
CA ARG A 509 -11.30 10.03 -10.61
C ARG A 509 -12.70 9.46 -10.88
N ARG A 510 -13.04 8.30 -10.33
CA ARG A 510 -14.39 7.73 -10.42
C ARG A 510 -15.43 8.60 -9.73
N ALA A 511 -15.18 9.08 -8.52
CA ALA A 511 -16.11 9.97 -7.82
C ALA A 511 -16.33 11.29 -8.56
N ILE A 512 -15.25 11.89 -9.11
CA ILE A 512 -15.35 13.12 -9.90
C ILE A 512 -16.18 12.88 -11.17
N ARG A 513 -15.97 11.76 -11.87
CA ARG A 513 -16.81 11.40 -13.03
C ARG A 513 -18.27 11.19 -12.67
N ASN A 514 -18.57 10.72 -11.46
CA ASN A 514 -19.93 10.60 -10.96
C ASN A 514 -20.55 11.96 -10.55
N GLY A 515 -19.79 13.05 -10.61
CA GLY A 515 -20.25 14.41 -10.32
C GLY A 515 -19.76 14.98 -8.99
N SER A 516 -18.94 14.27 -8.22
CA SER A 516 -18.46 14.79 -6.94
C SER A 516 -17.52 15.98 -7.08
N ARG A 517 -17.72 16.98 -6.23
CA ARG A 517 -17.01 18.26 -6.18
C ARG A 517 -16.23 18.48 -4.89
N ILE A 518 -16.53 17.74 -3.81
CA ILE A 518 -15.75 17.73 -2.56
C ILE A 518 -15.52 16.29 -2.05
N MET A 519 -14.32 16.02 -1.56
CA MET A 519 -13.99 14.83 -0.77
C MET A 519 -14.23 15.09 0.72
N VAL A 520 -14.95 14.19 1.38
CA VAL A 520 -15.00 14.14 2.85
C VAL A 520 -14.31 12.87 3.32
N ASN A 521 -13.13 12.99 3.92
CA ASN A 521 -12.37 11.84 4.40
C ASN A 521 -12.50 11.71 5.91
N ILE A 522 -13.05 10.60 6.39
CA ILE A 522 -13.09 10.26 7.82
C ILE A 522 -12.06 9.18 8.13
N THR A 523 -11.25 9.35 9.18
CA THR A 523 -10.15 8.42 9.45
C THR A 523 -9.85 8.25 10.94
N ASN A 524 -9.21 7.13 11.28
CA ASN A 524 -8.65 6.87 12.60
C ASN A 524 -7.14 6.60 12.52
N ASP A 525 -6.33 7.65 12.40
CA ASP A 525 -4.85 7.52 12.44
C ASP A 525 -4.28 7.16 13.84
N GLY A 526 -5.12 6.91 14.85
CA GLY A 526 -4.68 6.50 16.19
C GLY A 526 -3.79 5.25 16.17
N TRP A 527 -3.98 4.38 15.18
CA TRP A 527 -3.16 3.21 14.90
C TRP A 527 -1.67 3.51 14.67
N PHE A 528 -1.36 4.66 14.09
CA PHE A 528 0.01 5.01 13.74
C PHE A 528 0.81 5.54 14.94
N GLY A 529 0.14 5.93 16.03
CA GLY A 529 0.74 6.56 17.19
C GLY A 529 1.39 7.91 16.88
N LYS A 530 2.23 8.40 17.80
CA LYS A 530 3.11 9.57 17.56
C LYS A 530 4.27 9.17 16.65
N SER A 531 4.01 9.08 15.35
CA SER A 531 4.99 8.70 14.32
C SER A 531 4.91 9.63 13.10
N THR A 532 5.71 9.34 12.06
CA THR A 532 5.66 10.07 10.78
C THR A 532 4.44 9.72 9.93
N ALA A 533 3.77 8.60 10.19
CA ALA A 533 2.73 8.08 9.31
C ALA A 533 1.52 9.02 9.13
N PRO A 534 0.93 9.65 10.18
CA PRO A 534 -0.17 10.60 9.98
C PRO A 534 0.20 11.77 9.08
N GLY A 535 1.45 12.26 9.19
CA GLY A 535 1.98 13.30 8.32
C GLY A 535 2.18 12.83 6.88
N GLN A 536 2.63 11.58 6.68
CA GLN A 536 2.72 10.95 5.36
C GLN A 536 1.32 10.78 4.75
N HIS A 537 0.36 10.24 5.51
CA HIS A 537 -1.03 10.03 5.10
C HIS A 537 -1.69 11.34 4.65
N LEU A 538 -1.54 12.41 5.44
CA LEU A 538 -1.99 13.75 5.03
C LEU A 538 -1.38 14.18 3.70
N ASN A 539 -0.07 14.02 3.53
CA ASN A 539 0.58 14.42 2.29
C ASN A 539 0.07 13.60 1.10
N LEU A 540 -0.15 12.30 1.24
CA LEU A 540 -0.72 11.48 0.16
C LEU A 540 -2.07 12.05 -0.32
N ILE A 541 -2.95 12.43 0.61
CA ILE A 541 -4.26 13.03 0.30
C ILE A 541 -4.10 14.41 -0.34
N ARG A 542 -3.17 15.24 0.17
CA ARG A 542 -2.84 16.53 -0.43
C ARG A 542 -2.40 16.40 -1.89
N TYR A 543 -1.61 15.38 -2.20
CA TYR A 543 -1.21 15.09 -3.58
C TYR A 543 -2.41 14.72 -4.44
N ARG A 544 -3.32 13.89 -3.93
CA ARG A 544 -4.55 13.54 -4.64
C ARG A 544 -5.42 14.77 -4.95
N ALA A 545 -5.51 15.71 -4.00
CA ALA A 545 -6.24 16.97 -4.15
C ALA A 545 -5.67 17.81 -5.30
N ILE A 546 -4.34 17.95 -5.39
CA ILE A 546 -3.68 18.70 -6.48
C ILE A 546 -3.80 17.97 -7.81
N GLU A 547 -3.58 16.65 -7.80
CA GLU A 547 -3.61 15.82 -8.99
C GLU A 547 -4.96 15.89 -9.70
N ASN A 548 -6.05 15.99 -8.94
CA ASN A 548 -7.42 15.96 -9.47
C ASN A 548 -8.21 17.27 -9.34
N GLY A 549 -7.59 18.31 -8.79
CA GLY A 549 -8.27 19.57 -8.46
C GLY A 549 -9.43 19.36 -7.49
N TYR A 550 -9.29 18.45 -6.51
CA TYR A 550 -10.40 17.96 -5.69
C TYR A 550 -10.23 18.41 -4.23
N PRO A 551 -10.99 19.42 -3.76
CA PRO A 551 -10.95 19.88 -2.38
C PRO A 551 -11.29 18.77 -1.39
N VAL A 552 -10.66 18.79 -0.21
CA VAL A 552 -10.78 17.74 0.81
C VAL A 552 -11.04 18.33 2.19
N ALA A 553 -12.09 17.83 2.85
CA ALA A 553 -12.29 17.96 4.29
C ALA A 553 -11.86 16.63 4.95
N ARG A 554 -10.69 16.62 5.60
CA ARG A 554 -10.16 15.43 6.27
C ARG A 554 -10.40 15.52 7.78
N ASN A 555 -11.23 14.63 8.31
CA ASN A 555 -11.49 14.49 9.74
C ASN A 555 -10.85 13.21 10.31
N ALA A 556 -9.93 13.37 11.25
CA ALA A 556 -9.27 12.30 11.97
C ALA A 556 -9.73 12.22 13.42
N ASN A 557 -9.81 11.01 13.99
CA ASN A 557 -10.11 10.84 15.42
C ASN A 557 -8.98 11.36 16.32
N SER A 558 -7.77 10.82 16.17
CA SER A 558 -6.56 11.22 16.93
C SER A 558 -5.40 11.65 16.01
N GLY A 559 -5.66 11.72 14.70
CA GLY A 559 -4.71 12.09 13.67
C GLY A 559 -4.67 13.60 13.41
N ILE A 560 -4.33 13.95 12.17
CA ILE A 560 -4.35 15.35 11.72
C ILE A 560 -5.64 15.57 10.93
N SER A 561 -6.53 16.39 11.50
CA SER A 561 -7.68 16.97 10.80
C SER A 561 -7.28 18.27 10.13
N VAL A 562 -7.75 18.50 8.90
CA VAL A 562 -7.34 19.65 8.10
C VAL A 562 -8.24 19.82 6.87
N PHE A 563 -8.40 21.06 6.41
CA PHE A 563 -9.00 21.36 5.12
C PHE A 563 -7.92 21.54 4.05
N ILE A 564 -8.16 21.00 2.85
CA ILE A 564 -7.25 21.05 1.71
C ILE A 564 -8.01 21.60 0.50
N ASP A 565 -7.50 22.65 -0.15
CA ASP A 565 -8.11 23.14 -1.38
C ASP A 565 -7.62 22.38 -2.64
N GLN A 566 -8.22 22.69 -3.79
CA GLN A 566 -7.89 22.09 -5.09
C GLN A 566 -6.47 22.41 -5.62
N TYR A 567 -5.72 23.28 -4.95
CA TYR A 567 -4.32 23.59 -5.24
C TYR A 567 -3.36 23.05 -4.19
N GLY A 568 -3.88 22.45 -3.11
CA GLY A 568 -3.11 21.86 -2.03
C GLY A 568 -2.72 22.85 -0.93
N HIS A 569 -3.38 24.00 -0.79
CA HIS A 569 -3.27 24.81 0.42
C HIS A 569 -3.92 24.07 1.59
N LEU A 570 -3.35 24.23 2.78
CA LEU A 570 -3.83 23.60 4.01
C LEU A 570 -4.32 24.69 4.96
N ASP A 571 -5.45 24.46 5.64
CA ASP A 571 -5.89 25.36 6.71
C ASP A 571 -6.60 24.63 7.86
N GLN A 572 -6.62 25.27 9.03
CA GLN A 572 -7.06 24.71 10.32
C GLN A 572 -6.46 23.32 10.61
N LYS A 573 -5.18 23.13 10.28
CA LYS A 573 -4.46 21.89 10.58
C LYS A 573 -4.37 21.68 12.10
N THR A 574 -4.94 20.60 12.61
CA THR A 574 -4.86 20.22 14.03
C THR A 574 -3.54 19.53 14.39
N GLY A 575 -3.25 19.47 15.69
CA GLY A 575 -2.23 18.60 16.25
C GLY A 575 -2.68 17.15 16.35
N LEU A 576 -1.71 16.25 16.49
CA LEU A 576 -1.97 14.86 16.84
C LEU A 576 -2.47 14.76 18.28
N PHE A 577 -3.47 13.91 18.52
CA PHE A 577 -4.05 13.70 19.86
C PHE A 577 -4.56 14.99 20.54
N GLU A 578 -5.03 15.96 19.75
CA GLU A 578 -5.66 17.20 20.22
C GLU A 578 -7.19 17.05 20.18
N GLU A 579 -7.89 17.56 21.18
CA GLU A 579 -9.37 17.65 21.18
C GLU A 579 -9.78 18.97 20.54
N LYS A 580 -10.50 18.90 19.42
CA LYS A 580 -10.85 20.11 18.66
C LYS A 580 -12.04 19.90 17.74
N ILE A 581 -12.80 20.96 17.52
CA ILE A 581 -13.69 21.11 16.37
C ILE A 581 -13.16 22.24 15.48
N ILE A 582 -13.08 21.98 14.18
CA ILE A 582 -12.61 22.93 13.17
C ILE A 582 -13.70 23.10 12.11
N ALA A 583 -13.92 24.32 11.64
CA ALA A 583 -14.98 24.62 10.68
C ALA A 583 -14.52 25.59 9.60
N ARG A 584 -14.89 25.33 8.36
CA ARG A 584 -14.55 26.18 7.21
C ARG A 584 -15.59 26.08 6.12
N LYS A 585 -15.83 27.21 5.46
CA LYS A 585 -16.51 27.26 4.17
C LYS A 585 -15.63 26.66 3.08
N MET A 586 -16.05 25.53 2.52
CA MET A 586 -15.24 24.73 1.61
C MET A 586 -15.58 25.05 0.16
N PRO A 587 -14.59 25.48 -0.66
CA PRO A 587 -14.85 25.72 -2.06
C PRO A 587 -15.17 24.40 -2.77
N LEU A 588 -16.10 24.47 -3.72
CA LEU A 588 -16.39 23.36 -4.62
C LEU A 588 -15.30 23.25 -5.69
N ARG A 589 -15.05 22.02 -6.17
CA ARG A 589 -14.16 21.79 -7.31
C ARG A 589 -14.56 22.67 -8.50
N THR A 590 -13.60 23.48 -8.95
CA THR A 590 -13.66 24.31 -10.17
C THR A 590 -12.43 24.07 -11.07
N ARG A 591 -11.36 23.48 -10.53
CA ARG A 591 -10.14 23.15 -11.26
C ARG A 591 -10.28 21.79 -11.94
N ASP A 592 -10.40 21.83 -13.27
CA ASP A 592 -10.31 20.62 -14.08
C ASP A 592 -8.86 20.33 -14.49
N THR A 593 -8.35 19.14 -14.16
CA THR A 593 -6.95 18.78 -14.40
C THR A 593 -6.83 17.79 -15.54
N LEU A 594 -5.75 17.89 -16.32
CA LEU A 594 -5.45 16.92 -17.37
C LEU A 594 -5.39 15.49 -16.80
N TYR A 595 -4.75 15.32 -15.64
CA TYR A 595 -4.57 14.01 -15.03
C TYR A 595 -5.88 13.37 -14.54
N THR A 596 -6.91 14.16 -14.19
CA THR A 596 -8.26 13.60 -13.93
C THR A 596 -8.80 12.85 -15.15
N HIS A 597 -8.52 13.33 -16.36
CA HIS A 597 -9.02 12.73 -17.60
C HIS A 597 -8.14 11.59 -18.11
N ILE A 598 -6.81 11.75 -18.05
CA ILE A 598 -5.89 10.77 -18.63
C ILE A 598 -5.34 9.75 -17.63
N GLY A 599 -5.53 9.99 -16.32
CA GLY A 599 -4.87 9.23 -15.26
C GLY A 599 -5.10 7.73 -15.33
N ASP A 600 -6.33 7.29 -15.58
CA ASP A 600 -6.66 5.86 -15.72
C ASP A 600 -5.89 5.22 -16.90
N VAL A 601 -5.80 5.92 -18.03
CA VAL A 601 -5.09 5.44 -19.23
C VAL A 601 -3.57 5.43 -19.01
N VAL A 602 -3.02 6.47 -18.37
CA VAL A 602 -1.59 6.53 -18.03
C VAL A 602 -1.22 5.38 -17.09
N GLU A 603 -2.02 5.15 -16.06
CA GLU A 603 -1.82 4.09 -15.08
C GLU A 603 -1.86 2.68 -15.72
N ILE A 604 -2.83 2.40 -16.59
CA ILE A 604 -2.90 1.15 -17.35
C ILE A 604 -1.72 1.03 -18.32
N GLY A 605 -1.40 2.12 -19.03
CA GLY A 605 -0.27 2.18 -19.97
C GLY A 605 1.06 1.87 -19.28
N LEU A 606 1.28 2.37 -18.06
CA LEU A 606 2.45 2.06 -17.24
C LEU A 606 2.53 0.58 -16.85
N LEU A 607 1.40 -0.05 -16.49
CA LEU A 607 1.35 -1.49 -16.18
C LEU A 607 1.67 -2.36 -17.41
N VAL A 608 1.09 -2.02 -18.56
CA VAL A 608 1.37 -2.71 -19.83
C VAL A 608 2.83 -2.53 -20.22
N PHE A 609 3.34 -1.29 -20.14
CA PHE A 609 4.74 -0.99 -20.42
C PHE A 609 5.69 -1.77 -19.49
N PHE A 610 5.40 -1.79 -18.19
CA PHE A 610 6.15 -2.58 -17.21
C PHE A 610 6.20 -4.07 -17.60
N ALA A 611 5.06 -4.66 -17.94
CA ALA A 611 4.97 -6.07 -18.32
C ALA A 611 5.77 -6.37 -19.60
N ILE A 612 5.60 -5.57 -20.65
CA ILE A 612 6.32 -5.73 -21.92
C ILE A 612 7.83 -5.58 -21.71
N TYR A 613 8.25 -4.55 -20.98
CA TYR A 613 9.66 -4.29 -20.69
C TYR A 613 10.30 -5.45 -19.91
N LEU A 614 9.58 -5.99 -18.91
CA LEU A 614 10.04 -7.14 -18.13
C LEU A 614 10.14 -8.41 -18.98
N LEU A 615 9.13 -8.72 -19.78
CA LEU A 615 9.14 -9.87 -20.69
C LEU A 615 10.30 -9.77 -21.69
N TYR A 616 10.53 -8.59 -22.26
CA TYR A 616 11.61 -8.37 -23.20
C TYR A 616 13.00 -8.63 -22.59
N ILE A 617 13.19 -8.35 -21.30
CA ILE A 617 14.41 -8.66 -20.57
C ILE A 617 14.52 -10.14 -20.20
N LEU A 618 13.41 -10.77 -19.79
CA LEU A 618 13.42 -12.13 -19.26
C LEU A 618 13.47 -13.21 -20.36
N ILE A 619 12.80 -13.01 -21.50
CA ILE A 619 12.71 -14.01 -22.57
C ILE A 619 14.11 -14.41 -23.08
N PRO A 620 15.01 -13.50 -23.46
CA PRO A 620 16.36 -13.87 -23.92
C PRO A 620 17.14 -14.64 -22.86
N LEU A 621 17.05 -14.22 -21.59
CA LEU A 621 17.74 -14.90 -20.47
C LEU A 621 17.26 -16.34 -20.28
N ILE A 622 15.97 -16.59 -20.49
CA ILE A 622 15.39 -17.94 -20.42
C ILE A 622 15.85 -18.76 -21.62
N LEU A 623 15.78 -18.22 -22.83
CA LEU A 623 16.17 -18.89 -24.07
C LEU A 623 17.66 -19.25 -24.09
N ASP A 624 18.54 -18.34 -23.68
CA ASP A 624 19.99 -18.59 -23.59
C ASP A 624 20.31 -19.70 -22.61
N LYS A 625 19.61 -19.73 -21.47
CA LYS A 625 19.78 -20.78 -20.47
C LYS A 625 19.28 -22.14 -20.96
N LEU A 626 18.20 -22.17 -21.76
CA LEU A 626 17.70 -23.38 -22.40
C LEU A 626 18.68 -23.89 -23.48
N ARG A 627 19.20 -23.00 -24.34
CA ARG A 627 20.22 -23.31 -25.34
C ARG A 627 21.49 -23.86 -24.71
N TYR A 628 22.02 -23.19 -23.69
CA TYR A 628 23.19 -23.66 -22.94
C TYR A 628 22.99 -25.07 -22.34
N ARG A 629 21.80 -25.35 -21.80
CA ARG A 629 21.46 -26.69 -21.29
C ARG A 629 21.32 -27.74 -22.38
N LYS A 630 20.84 -27.37 -23.56
CA LYS A 630 20.74 -28.27 -24.73
C LYS A 630 22.13 -28.65 -25.21
N ASN A 631 23.03 -27.68 -25.39
CA ASN A 631 24.41 -27.92 -25.84
C ASN A 631 25.20 -28.77 -24.84
N LYS A 632 25.06 -28.50 -23.53
CA LYS A 632 25.71 -29.32 -22.49
C LYS A 632 25.17 -30.75 -22.40
N LYS A 633 23.97 -31.01 -22.91
CA LYS A 633 23.39 -32.36 -23.01
C LYS A 633 23.78 -33.08 -24.30
N SER A 634 24.16 -32.38 -25.36
CA SER A 634 24.69 -33.00 -26.58
C SER A 634 26.19 -33.29 -26.47
N GLU A 635 26.91 -32.62 -25.58
CA GLU A 635 28.33 -32.88 -25.26
C GLU A 635 28.55 -34.00 -24.22
N ARG A 636 27.48 -34.62 -23.71
CA ARG A 636 27.50 -35.71 -22.73
C ARG A 636 26.74 -36.90 -23.25
#